data_AF-A0A8T9PZ87-F1
#
_entry.id   AF-A0A8T9PZ87-F1
#
_cell.length_a   1.000
_cell.length_b   1.000
_cell.length_c   1.000
_cell.angle_alpha   90.00
_cell.angle_beta   90.00
_cell.angle_gamma   90.00
#
_symmetry.space_group_name_H-M   'P 1'
#
loop_
_entity.id
_entity.type
_entity.pdbx_description
1 polymer ?
#
loop_
_entity_poly.entity_id
_entity_poly.type
_entity_poly.pdbx_seq_one_letter_code
_entity_poly.pdbx_strand_id
1 'polypeptide(L)'
;MASAICTGQLVREALAHLSPARPFFDSEHGPIHAFKDRKRTLPEPFDDEYFRHMQWAHLASGGAGGGLRWPNRHPHVLTHGMRAAQRSLARFTALIDWDRFRRRNLNAEIHLSTPAFAGFACGDDNQAVVWLLRQDQRDKQRLVRKTAGALPVQLVVPSLSAGPYVITLWDTVAGQVAGQVLAAADAAGNLLVELPPVVTDIALAITPA
;
A
#
# COMPACT_ATOMS: atom_id res chain seq x y z
N MET A 1 -0.50 8.28 -8.53
CA MET A 1 0.08 6.95 -8.84
C MET A 1 1.60 6.95 -9.07
N ALA A 2 2.16 7.72 -10.02
CA ALA A 2 3.61 7.62 -10.34
C ALA A 2 4.52 7.77 -9.11
N SER A 3 4.22 8.72 -8.22
CA SER A 3 4.97 8.89 -6.97
C SER A 3 4.92 7.68 -6.04
N ALA A 4 3.77 7.01 -5.91
CA ALA A 4 3.63 5.81 -5.10
C ALA A 4 4.44 4.65 -5.69
N ILE A 5 4.43 4.48 -7.01
CA ILE A 5 5.24 3.48 -7.72
C ILE A 5 6.74 3.73 -7.47
N CYS A 6 7.20 4.98 -7.67
CA CYS A 6 8.58 5.36 -7.36
C CYS A 6 8.92 5.11 -5.90
N THR A 7 8.00 5.37 -4.97
CA THR A 7 8.20 5.12 -3.54
C THR A 7 8.40 3.63 -3.26
N GLY A 8 7.58 2.76 -3.85
CA GLY A 8 7.77 1.32 -3.69
C GLY A 8 9.10 0.82 -4.25
N GLN A 9 9.58 1.42 -5.35
CA GLN A 9 10.89 1.15 -5.92
C GLN A 9 12.02 1.62 -4.99
N LEU A 10 11.94 2.84 -4.47
CA LEU A 10 12.91 3.42 -3.53
C LEU A 10 12.99 2.60 -2.24
N VAL A 11 11.85 2.18 -1.69
CA VAL A 11 11.81 1.32 -0.50
C VAL A 11 12.51 0.00 -0.81
N ARG A 12 12.19 -0.65 -1.93
CA ARG A 12 12.86 -1.91 -2.33
C ARG A 12 14.38 -1.73 -2.47
N GLU A 13 14.82 -0.65 -3.11
CA GLU A 13 16.24 -0.32 -3.27
C GLU A 13 16.91 -0.10 -1.92
N ALA A 14 16.33 0.75 -1.07
CA ALA A 14 16.86 1.01 0.28
C ALA A 14 16.99 -0.28 1.09
N LEU A 15 15.99 -1.16 1.02
CA LEU A 15 15.98 -2.45 1.70
C LEU A 15 17.07 -3.41 1.21
N ALA A 16 17.51 -3.31 -0.05
CA ALA A 16 18.62 -4.10 -0.58
C ALA A 16 19.98 -3.71 0.02
N HIS A 17 20.09 -2.49 0.57
CA HIS A 17 21.28 -2.00 1.26
C HIS A 17 21.28 -2.26 2.77
N LEU A 18 20.23 -2.92 3.29
CA LEU A 18 20.07 -3.18 4.72
C LEU A 18 20.19 -4.68 5.03
N SER A 19 20.63 -4.99 6.25
CA SER A 19 20.46 -6.36 6.75
C SER A 19 18.97 -6.70 6.86
N PRO A 20 18.55 -7.96 6.66
CA PRO A 20 17.13 -8.33 6.63
C PRO A 20 16.34 -7.88 7.87
N ALA A 21 16.96 -7.97 9.05
CA ALA A 21 16.34 -7.63 10.34
C ALA A 21 16.31 -6.12 10.64
N ARG A 22 16.97 -5.26 9.85
CA ARG A 22 17.00 -3.82 10.11
C ARG A 22 15.77 -3.15 9.51
N PRO A 23 14.96 -2.42 10.29
CA PRO A 23 13.83 -1.68 9.75
C PRO A 23 14.32 -0.52 8.89
N PHE A 24 13.60 -0.24 7.81
CA PHE A 24 13.74 0.98 7.02
C PHE A 24 12.58 1.92 7.35
N PHE A 25 12.91 3.15 7.75
CA PHE A 25 11.91 4.17 8.03
C PHE A 25 12.25 5.43 7.25
N ASP A 26 11.31 5.88 6.41
CA ASP A 26 11.41 7.15 5.74
C ASP A 26 10.97 8.27 6.69
N SER A 27 11.95 8.94 7.30
CA SER A 27 11.71 10.03 8.24
C SER A 27 11.28 11.34 7.58
N GLU A 28 11.28 11.43 6.25
CA GLU A 28 10.83 12.62 5.54
C GLU A 28 10.50 12.34 4.06
N HIS A 29 9.21 12.43 3.74
CA HIS A 29 8.73 12.41 2.36
C HIS A 29 7.76 13.56 2.04
N GLY A 30 7.64 13.83 0.75
CA GLY A 30 6.62 14.71 0.19
C GLY A 30 7.18 15.70 -0.83
N PRO A 31 6.31 16.57 -1.39
CA PRO A 31 6.66 17.53 -2.41
C PRO A 31 7.42 18.75 -1.83
N ILE A 32 8.56 18.52 -1.19
CA ILE A 32 9.38 19.54 -0.50
C ILE A 32 9.68 20.72 -1.43
N HIS A 33 10.11 20.45 -2.67
CA HIS A 33 10.39 21.49 -3.66
C HIS A 33 9.18 22.36 -4.04
N ALA A 34 7.96 21.80 -4.02
CA ALA A 34 6.76 22.57 -4.31
C ALA A 34 6.50 23.63 -3.23
N PHE A 35 6.81 23.32 -1.98
CA PHE A 35 6.61 24.21 -0.86
C PHE A 35 7.80 25.13 -0.60
N LYS A 36 8.99 24.55 -0.44
CA LYS A 36 10.22 25.28 -0.08
C LYS A 36 10.66 26.23 -1.20
N ASP A 37 10.73 25.73 -2.42
CA ASP A 37 11.29 26.51 -3.53
C ASP A 37 10.20 27.27 -4.30
N ARG A 38 9.05 26.64 -4.52
CA ARG A 38 7.96 27.21 -5.33
C ARG A 38 6.86 27.89 -4.52
N LYS A 39 6.96 27.89 -3.17
CA LYS A 39 5.99 28.52 -2.25
C LYS A 39 4.53 28.13 -2.53
N ARG A 40 4.31 26.92 -3.06
CA ARG A 40 3.00 26.44 -3.48
C ARG A 40 2.45 25.43 -2.49
N THR A 41 1.27 25.75 -1.95
CA THR A 41 0.46 24.78 -1.20
C THR A 41 -0.32 23.92 -2.17
N LEU A 42 -0.29 22.60 -1.98
CA LEU A 42 -1.09 21.69 -2.81
C LEU A 42 -2.57 21.79 -2.46
N PRO A 43 -3.49 21.62 -3.44
CA PRO A 43 -4.91 21.49 -3.15
C PRO A 43 -5.15 20.32 -2.21
N GLU A 44 -5.96 20.54 -1.17
CA GLU A 44 -6.19 19.56 -0.11
C GLU A 44 -6.65 18.18 -0.61
N PRO A 45 -7.63 18.06 -1.54
CA PRO A 45 -8.04 16.75 -2.04
C PRO A 45 -6.91 15.96 -2.70
N PHE A 46 -5.98 16.68 -3.35
CA PHE A 46 -4.83 16.05 -3.98
C PHE A 46 -3.80 15.61 -2.95
N ASP A 47 -3.48 16.49 -2.00
CA ASP A 47 -2.47 16.22 -0.96
C ASP A 47 -2.91 15.08 -0.04
N ASP A 48 -4.21 14.97 0.26
CA ASP A 48 -4.77 13.89 1.07
C ASP A 48 -4.67 12.52 0.38
N GLU A 49 -5.06 12.43 -0.89
CA GLU A 49 -4.93 11.20 -1.67
C GLU A 49 -3.46 10.83 -1.89
N TYR A 50 -2.64 11.81 -2.23
CA TYR A 50 -1.19 11.63 -2.38
C TYR A 50 -0.58 11.06 -1.10
N PHE A 51 -0.84 11.69 0.06
CA PHE A 51 -0.29 11.23 1.33
C PHE A 51 -0.76 9.82 1.69
N ARG A 52 -2.05 9.50 1.48
CA ARG A 52 -2.56 8.14 1.67
C ARG A 52 -1.81 7.14 0.80
N HIS A 53 -1.63 7.42 -0.49
CA HIS A 53 -0.92 6.54 -1.42
C HIS A 53 0.55 6.34 -1.05
N MET A 54 1.24 7.40 -0.62
CA MET A 54 2.64 7.30 -0.19
C MET A 54 2.79 6.40 1.04
N GLN A 55 1.90 6.55 2.03
CA GLN A 55 1.93 5.72 3.23
C GLN A 55 1.73 4.23 2.93
N TRP A 56 0.78 3.91 2.06
CA TRP A 56 0.55 2.53 1.64
C TRP A 56 1.69 1.99 0.79
N ALA A 57 2.25 2.79 -0.12
CA ALA A 57 3.43 2.39 -0.89
C ALA A 57 4.61 2.07 0.03
N HIS A 58 4.85 2.88 1.07
CA HIS A 58 5.88 2.60 2.07
C HIS A 58 5.62 1.29 2.80
N LEU A 59 4.47 1.17 3.48
CA LEU A 59 4.17 -0.01 4.31
C LEU A 59 4.14 -1.29 3.46
N ALA A 60 3.38 -1.30 2.37
CA ALA A 60 3.23 -2.49 1.53
C ALA A 60 4.53 -2.87 0.84
N SER A 61 5.49 -1.96 0.64
CA SER A 61 6.82 -2.31 0.13
C SER A 61 7.79 -2.76 1.22
N GLY A 62 7.38 -2.80 2.49
CA GLY A 62 8.21 -3.24 3.62
C GLY A 62 8.87 -2.10 4.41
N GLY A 63 8.44 -0.86 4.24
CA GLY A 63 8.81 0.22 5.15
C GLY A 63 8.20 -0.01 6.54
N ALA A 64 8.91 0.42 7.58
CA ALA A 64 8.41 0.44 8.95
C ALA A 64 7.41 1.60 9.13
N GLY A 65 6.16 1.38 8.71
CA GLY A 65 5.11 2.40 8.71
C GLY A 65 5.02 3.20 7.40
N GLY A 66 4.20 4.25 7.42
CA GLY A 66 3.85 5.03 6.21
C GLY A 66 4.84 6.13 5.82
N GLY A 67 5.98 6.26 6.51
CA GLY A 67 6.88 7.40 6.40
C GLY A 67 6.32 8.70 7.00
N LEU A 68 7.18 9.67 7.26
CA LEU A 68 6.77 10.95 7.85
C LEU A 68 6.56 12.03 6.77
N ARG A 69 5.45 12.75 6.90
CA ARG A 69 5.10 13.86 6.02
C ARG A 69 5.26 15.18 6.77
N TRP A 70 6.12 16.04 6.25
CA TRP A 70 6.10 17.46 6.60
C TRP A 70 4.83 18.09 6.01
N PRO A 71 3.96 18.77 6.77
CA PRO A 71 2.70 19.27 6.24
C PRO A 71 2.87 20.13 4.98
N ASN A 72 3.89 21.00 4.96
CA ASN A 72 4.14 21.91 3.83
C ASN A 72 2.91 22.78 3.49
N ARG A 73 2.26 23.31 4.54
CA ARG A 73 1.07 24.17 4.50
C ARG A 73 1.16 25.25 5.58
N HIS A 74 0.33 26.28 5.49
CA HIS A 74 0.14 27.29 6.53
C HIS A 74 -1.32 27.26 7.04
N PRO A 75 -1.56 27.04 8.34
CA PRO A 75 -0.58 26.67 9.36
C PRO A 75 0.06 25.30 9.09
N HIS A 76 1.21 25.02 9.72
CA HIS A 76 1.96 23.76 9.57
C HIS A 76 1.25 22.59 10.28
N VAL A 77 0.11 22.19 9.74
CA VAL A 77 -0.73 21.12 10.31
C VAL A 77 -1.13 20.13 9.23
N LEU A 78 -1.23 18.86 9.63
CA LEU A 78 -1.85 17.83 8.80
C LEU A 78 -3.34 18.14 8.63
N THR A 79 -3.86 17.83 7.45
CA THR A 79 -5.29 17.93 7.16
C THR A 79 -6.09 16.87 7.93
N HIS A 80 -7.41 17.01 7.94
CA HIS A 80 -8.27 15.96 8.46
C HIS A 80 -8.17 14.66 7.63
N GLY A 81 -8.05 14.75 6.31
CA GLY A 81 -7.89 13.57 5.45
C GLY A 81 -6.58 12.84 5.69
N MET A 82 -5.48 13.55 5.92
CA MET A 82 -4.19 12.95 6.28
C MET A 82 -4.28 12.22 7.64
N ARG A 83 -4.88 12.85 8.65
CA ARG A 83 -5.10 12.18 9.95
C ARG A 83 -6.01 10.96 9.83
N ALA A 84 -7.04 11.03 8.98
CA ALA A 84 -7.89 9.89 8.69
C ALA A 84 -7.12 8.75 8.02
N ALA A 85 -6.22 9.06 7.08
CA ALA A 85 -5.35 8.08 6.43
C ALA A 85 -4.37 7.42 7.43
N GLN A 86 -3.76 8.20 8.34
CA GLN A 86 -2.93 7.64 9.42
C GLN A 86 -3.71 6.69 10.33
N ARG A 87 -4.94 7.08 10.72
CA ARG A 87 -5.82 6.22 11.52
C ARG A 87 -6.21 4.95 10.77
N SER A 88 -6.50 5.04 9.48
CA SER A 88 -6.78 3.88 8.61
C SER A 88 -5.59 2.90 8.62
N LEU A 89 -4.38 3.39 8.37
CA LEU A 89 -3.17 2.59 8.37
C LEU A 89 -2.91 1.94 9.74
N ALA A 90 -3.02 2.69 10.83
CA ALA A 90 -2.80 2.18 12.18
C ALA A 90 -3.79 1.07 12.58
N ARG A 91 -5.03 1.13 12.07
CA ARG A 91 -6.01 0.06 12.29
C ARG A 91 -5.66 -1.17 11.45
N PHE A 92 -5.25 -0.99 10.20
CA PHE A 92 -4.81 -2.10 9.36
C PHE A 92 -3.62 -2.84 9.96
N THR A 93 -2.66 -2.13 10.56
CA THR A 93 -1.49 -2.79 11.17
C THR A 93 -1.88 -3.76 12.30
N ALA A 94 -3.05 -3.63 12.92
CA ALA A 94 -3.50 -4.61 13.92
C ALA A 94 -3.87 -5.99 13.33
N LEU A 95 -3.90 -6.13 12.00
CA LEU A 95 -4.26 -7.36 11.30
C LEU A 95 -3.04 -8.27 11.00
N ILE A 96 -1.82 -7.84 11.32
CA ILE A 96 -0.57 -8.54 11.04
C ILE A 96 0.15 -8.84 12.36
N ASP A 97 0.74 -10.03 12.49
CA ASP A 97 1.59 -10.40 13.61
C ASP A 97 3.03 -9.90 13.37
N TRP A 98 3.28 -8.65 13.75
CA TRP A 98 4.57 -8.01 13.53
C TRP A 98 5.74 -8.65 14.29
N ASP A 99 5.48 -9.37 15.39
CA ASP A 99 6.54 -10.03 16.17
C ASP A 99 7.16 -11.18 15.36
N ARG A 100 6.32 -11.88 14.60
CA ARG A 100 6.73 -12.98 13.73
C ARG A 100 7.03 -12.54 12.31
N PHE A 101 6.51 -11.38 11.88
CA PHE A 101 6.69 -10.89 10.52
C PHE A 101 8.18 -10.75 10.13
N ARG A 102 8.57 -11.39 9.03
CA ARG A 102 9.92 -11.33 8.44
C ARG A 102 9.86 -10.71 7.05
N ARG A 103 9.78 -9.38 7.04
CA ARG A 103 9.71 -8.55 5.83
C ARG A 103 10.67 -9.00 4.71
N ARG A 104 10.09 -9.49 3.63
CA ARG A 104 10.66 -9.52 2.28
C ARG A 104 9.82 -8.63 1.38
N ASN A 105 10.45 -7.77 0.56
CA ASN A 105 9.72 -7.05 -0.49
C ASN A 105 9.29 -8.05 -1.57
N LEU A 106 8.06 -7.93 -2.07
CA LEU A 106 7.43 -8.81 -3.05
C LEU A 106 6.87 -8.01 -4.25
N ASN A 107 7.23 -6.74 -4.40
CA ASN A 107 6.65 -5.85 -5.41
C ASN A 107 6.86 -6.36 -6.85
N ALA A 108 7.98 -7.03 -7.12
CA ALA A 108 8.31 -7.55 -8.45
C ALA A 108 7.90 -9.03 -8.60
N GLU A 109 7.53 -9.67 -7.51
CA GLU A 109 7.29 -11.10 -7.39
C GLU A 109 5.80 -11.44 -7.43
N ILE A 110 4.93 -10.53 -6.99
CA ILE A 110 3.48 -10.69 -7.15
C ILE A 110 3.07 -10.56 -8.62
N HIS A 111 2.05 -11.31 -9.00
CA HIS A 111 1.49 -11.26 -10.35
C HIS A 111 0.04 -10.79 -10.31
N LEU A 112 -0.32 -9.90 -11.23
CA LEU A 112 -1.68 -9.37 -11.39
C LEU A 112 -2.21 -9.78 -12.75
N SER A 113 -3.49 -10.18 -12.83
CA SER A 113 -4.14 -10.52 -14.09
C SER A 113 -4.37 -9.33 -15.03
N THR A 114 -4.15 -8.10 -14.57
CA THR A 114 -4.37 -6.89 -15.35
C THR A 114 -3.27 -5.84 -15.08
N PRO A 115 -2.76 -5.16 -16.13
CA PRO A 115 -1.82 -4.04 -15.95
C PRO A 115 -2.49 -2.77 -15.43
N ALA A 116 -3.83 -2.74 -15.32
CA ALA A 116 -4.59 -1.58 -14.84
C ALA A 116 -4.26 -1.20 -13.38
N PHE A 117 -3.63 -2.10 -12.62
CA PHE A 117 -3.20 -1.88 -11.25
C PHE A 117 -1.68 -1.99 -11.13
N ALA A 118 -1.09 -1.14 -10.28
CA ALA A 118 0.22 -1.35 -9.71
C ALA A 118 0.07 -2.15 -8.42
N GLY A 119 0.91 -3.16 -8.23
CA GLY A 119 0.95 -3.98 -7.03
C GLY A 119 2.12 -3.59 -6.13
N PHE A 120 1.88 -3.63 -4.82
CA PHE A 120 2.88 -3.46 -3.77
C PHE A 120 2.67 -4.58 -2.77
N ALA A 121 3.73 -5.27 -2.37
CA ALA A 121 3.62 -6.34 -1.41
C ALA A 121 4.91 -6.53 -0.61
N CYS A 122 4.74 -6.95 0.64
CA CYS A 122 5.81 -7.47 1.46
C CYS A 122 5.26 -8.55 2.38
N GLY A 123 6.10 -9.51 2.74
CA GLY A 123 5.67 -10.66 3.51
C GLY A 123 6.80 -11.62 3.84
N ASP A 124 6.43 -12.67 4.55
CA ASP A 124 7.24 -13.85 4.78
C ASP A 124 6.47 -15.10 4.32
N ASP A 125 6.83 -16.26 4.86
CA ASP A 125 6.23 -17.56 4.56
C ASP A 125 4.90 -17.82 5.28
N ASN A 126 4.41 -16.90 6.10
CA ASN A 126 3.18 -17.06 6.87
C ASN A 126 2.22 -15.89 6.70
N GLN A 127 2.70 -14.70 6.37
CA GLN A 127 1.88 -13.49 6.34
C GLN A 127 2.35 -12.54 5.25
N ALA A 128 1.41 -11.77 4.69
CA ALA A 128 1.75 -10.72 3.72
C ALA A 128 0.83 -9.51 3.84
N VAL A 129 1.41 -8.34 3.57
CA VAL A 129 0.71 -7.10 3.31
C VAL A 129 0.74 -6.87 1.81
N VAL A 130 -0.43 -6.66 1.20
CA VAL A 130 -0.54 -6.30 -0.22
C VAL A 130 -1.35 -5.01 -0.35
N TRP A 131 -0.97 -4.15 -1.29
CA TRP A 131 -1.75 -3.00 -1.69
C TRP A 131 -1.79 -2.90 -3.21
N LEU A 132 -2.98 -2.75 -3.77
CA LEU A 132 -3.20 -2.59 -5.20
C LEU A 132 -3.70 -1.18 -5.48
N LEU A 133 -3.04 -0.47 -6.39
CA LEU A 133 -3.39 0.88 -6.79
C LEU A 133 -3.73 0.93 -8.27
N ARG A 134 -4.96 1.33 -8.60
CA ARG A 134 -5.35 1.55 -10.00
C ARG A 134 -4.50 2.66 -10.61
N GLN A 135 -4.00 2.42 -11.82
CA GLN A 135 -3.06 3.31 -12.50
C GLN A 135 -3.47 3.75 -13.91
N ASP A 136 -4.49 3.13 -14.49
CA ASP A 136 -4.96 3.38 -15.85
C ASP A 136 -5.92 4.58 -15.98
N GLN A 137 -6.65 4.94 -14.91
CA GLN A 137 -7.69 5.98 -14.95
C GLN A 137 -7.42 7.14 -13.99
N ARG A 138 -7.30 8.36 -14.54
CA ARG A 138 -7.16 9.61 -13.79
C ARG A 138 -8.28 10.61 -14.09
N ASP A 139 -8.59 11.46 -13.13
CA ASP A 139 -9.45 12.62 -13.34
C ASP A 139 -8.65 13.86 -13.82
N LYS A 140 -9.34 14.99 -14.00
CA LYS A 140 -8.72 16.25 -14.47
C LYS A 140 -7.75 16.84 -13.44
N GLN A 141 -7.89 16.46 -12.18
CA GLN A 141 -7.05 16.84 -11.04
C GLN A 141 -5.86 15.89 -10.86
N ARG A 142 -5.71 14.89 -11.75
CA ARG A 142 -4.66 13.86 -11.75
C ARG A 142 -4.78 12.87 -10.57
N LEU A 143 -5.94 12.83 -9.92
CA LEU A 143 -6.28 11.83 -8.91
C LEU A 143 -6.77 10.54 -9.58
N VAL A 144 -6.80 9.45 -8.82
CA VAL A 144 -7.43 8.20 -9.28
C VAL A 144 -8.92 8.46 -9.51
N ARG A 145 -9.43 8.07 -10.67
CA ARG A 145 -10.83 8.36 -11.03
C ARG A 145 -11.80 7.48 -10.24
N LYS A 146 -12.47 8.05 -9.24
CA LYS A 146 -13.45 7.38 -8.37
C LYS A 146 -14.73 6.93 -9.08
N THR A 147 -15.01 7.46 -10.27
CA THR A 147 -16.17 7.11 -11.10
C THR A 147 -15.84 6.14 -12.23
N ALA A 148 -14.60 5.63 -12.29
CA ALA A 148 -14.25 4.61 -13.26
C ALA A 148 -14.97 3.29 -12.93
N GLY A 149 -15.26 2.47 -13.96
CA GLY A 149 -15.84 1.15 -13.74
C GLY A 149 -14.92 0.27 -12.90
N ALA A 150 -15.48 -0.45 -11.92
CA ALA A 150 -14.74 -1.39 -11.10
C ALA A 150 -14.19 -2.54 -11.97
N LEU A 151 -12.99 -3.01 -11.67
CA LEU A 151 -12.33 -4.08 -12.42
C LEU A 151 -12.08 -5.28 -11.52
N PRO A 152 -12.38 -6.52 -11.96
CA PRO A 152 -11.92 -7.70 -11.27
C PRO A 152 -10.39 -7.80 -11.37
N VAL A 153 -9.76 -8.31 -10.32
CA VAL A 153 -8.31 -8.52 -10.28
C VAL A 153 -8.04 -9.89 -9.66
N GLN A 154 -7.24 -10.69 -10.34
CA GLN A 154 -6.64 -11.87 -9.72
C GLN A 154 -5.20 -11.52 -9.33
N LEU A 155 -4.83 -11.89 -8.12
CA LEU A 155 -3.52 -11.66 -7.52
C LEU A 155 -2.90 -13.01 -7.19
N VAL A 156 -1.63 -13.19 -7.57
CA VAL A 156 -0.80 -14.31 -7.09
C VAL A 156 0.24 -13.75 -6.14
N VAL A 157 0.24 -14.23 -4.89
CA VAL A 157 1.26 -13.93 -3.88
C VAL A 157 2.16 -15.16 -3.70
N PRO A 158 3.46 -15.07 -4.03
CA PRO A 158 4.37 -16.21 -3.92
C PRO A 158 5.00 -16.32 -2.53
N SER A 159 5.63 -17.47 -2.29
CA SER A 159 6.47 -17.77 -1.13
C SER A 159 5.75 -17.80 0.22
N LEU A 160 4.44 -18.07 0.21
CA LEU A 160 3.71 -18.45 1.41
C LEU A 160 3.86 -19.96 1.65
N SER A 161 3.80 -20.40 2.89
CA SER A 161 3.76 -21.82 3.23
C SER A 161 2.47 -22.43 2.71
N ALA A 162 2.52 -23.65 2.19
CA ALA A 162 1.32 -24.35 1.72
C ALA A 162 0.28 -24.48 2.85
N GLY A 163 -0.98 -24.18 2.55
CA GLY A 163 -2.04 -24.21 3.55
C GLY A 163 -3.09 -23.12 3.37
N PRO A 164 -4.11 -23.09 4.24
CA PRO A 164 -5.20 -22.13 4.17
C PRO A 164 -4.82 -20.76 4.76
N TYR A 165 -5.34 -19.71 4.14
CA TYR A 165 -5.17 -18.32 4.54
C TYR A 165 -6.51 -17.58 4.60
N VAL A 166 -6.61 -16.66 5.55
CA VAL A 166 -7.62 -15.61 5.59
C VAL A 166 -7.03 -14.36 4.95
N ILE A 167 -7.73 -13.84 3.95
CA ILE A 167 -7.37 -12.61 3.25
C ILE A 167 -8.39 -11.55 3.64
N THR A 168 -8.00 -10.64 4.53
CA THR A 168 -8.83 -9.52 4.95
C THR A 168 -8.65 -8.35 3.99
N LEU A 169 -9.73 -7.99 3.30
CA LEU A 169 -9.80 -6.86 2.38
C LEU A 169 -10.03 -5.57 3.16
N TRP A 170 -9.26 -4.53 2.87
CA TRP A 170 -9.27 -3.27 3.61
C TRP A 170 -9.55 -2.09 2.67
N ASP A 171 -10.62 -1.36 2.98
CA ASP A 171 -10.89 -0.05 2.37
C ASP A 171 -9.94 0.98 2.98
N THR A 172 -8.96 1.39 2.19
CA THR A 172 -7.90 2.31 2.63
C THR A 172 -8.42 3.72 2.89
N VAL A 173 -9.57 4.12 2.32
CA VAL A 173 -10.21 5.42 2.47
C VAL A 173 -11.11 5.44 3.70
N ALA A 174 -11.99 4.43 3.82
CA ALA A 174 -12.89 4.33 4.96
C ALA A 174 -12.16 3.87 6.24
N GLY A 175 -11.04 3.15 6.10
CA GLY A 175 -10.25 2.63 7.23
C GLY A 175 -10.99 1.55 8.00
N GLN A 176 -11.59 0.61 7.26
CA GLN A 176 -12.35 -0.52 7.76
C GLN A 176 -12.23 -1.73 6.85
N VAL A 177 -12.61 -2.89 7.38
CA VAL A 177 -12.70 -4.14 6.61
C VAL A 177 -13.79 -4.01 5.55
N ALA A 178 -13.43 -4.29 4.30
CA ALA A 178 -14.34 -4.30 3.15
C ALA A 178 -14.88 -5.70 2.84
N GLY A 179 -14.24 -6.75 3.37
CA GLY A 179 -14.63 -8.14 3.18
C GLY A 179 -13.51 -9.09 3.58
N GLN A 180 -13.78 -10.39 3.46
CA GLN A 180 -12.81 -11.45 3.66
C GLN A 180 -12.93 -12.49 2.55
N VAL A 181 -11.80 -13.07 2.17
CA VAL A 181 -11.70 -14.18 1.22
C VAL A 181 -10.88 -15.28 1.87
N LEU A 182 -11.27 -16.53 1.63
CA LEU A 182 -10.46 -17.70 1.99
C LEU A 182 -9.81 -18.23 0.72
N ALA A 183 -8.51 -18.52 0.80
CA ALA A 183 -7.78 -19.20 -0.27
C ALA A 183 -6.68 -20.06 0.36
N ALA A 184 -6.12 -20.97 -0.44
CA ALA A 184 -5.02 -21.82 0.00
C ALA A 184 -3.81 -21.60 -0.89
N ALA A 185 -2.63 -21.49 -0.27
CA ALA A 185 -1.37 -21.52 -1.00
C ALA A 185 -1.08 -22.96 -1.42
N ASP A 186 -0.67 -23.14 -2.67
CA ASP A 186 -0.32 -24.44 -3.22
C ASP A 186 1.00 -24.99 -2.63
N ALA A 187 1.39 -26.20 -3.04
CA ALA A 187 2.64 -26.81 -2.60
C ALA A 187 3.91 -26.05 -3.05
N ALA A 188 3.80 -25.17 -4.05
CA ALA A 188 4.88 -24.29 -4.50
C ALA A 188 4.86 -22.93 -3.77
N GLY A 189 3.91 -22.74 -2.85
CA GLY A 189 3.76 -21.54 -2.04
C GLY A 189 3.10 -20.36 -2.76
N ASN A 190 2.35 -20.62 -3.83
CA ASN A 190 1.59 -19.59 -4.54
C ASN A 190 0.16 -19.53 -4.00
N LEU A 191 -0.25 -18.36 -3.51
CA LEU A 191 -1.62 -18.07 -3.13
C LEU A 191 -2.30 -17.29 -4.26
N LEU A 192 -3.27 -17.90 -4.92
CA LEU A 192 -4.16 -17.23 -5.86
C LEU A 192 -5.35 -16.61 -5.10
N VAL A 193 -5.54 -15.30 -5.24
CA VAL A 193 -6.63 -14.55 -4.64
C VAL A 193 -7.50 -13.94 -5.74
N GLU A 194 -8.78 -14.27 -5.73
CA GLU A 194 -9.78 -13.64 -6.57
C GLU A 194 -10.41 -12.46 -5.82
N LEU A 195 -10.18 -11.24 -6.30
CA LEU A 195 -10.69 -10.05 -5.63
C LEU A 195 -12.06 -9.64 -6.18
N PRO A 196 -12.95 -9.12 -5.31
CA PRO A 196 -14.13 -8.41 -5.78
C PRO A 196 -13.70 -7.20 -6.64
N PRO A 197 -14.55 -6.72 -7.55
CA PRO A 197 -14.20 -5.61 -8.43
C PRO A 197 -13.71 -4.37 -7.66
N VAL A 198 -12.52 -3.86 -8.02
CA VAL A 198 -11.86 -2.73 -7.36
C VAL A 198 -11.99 -1.47 -8.22
N VAL A 199 -12.39 -0.35 -7.60
CA VAL A 199 -12.54 0.94 -8.29
C VAL A 199 -11.24 1.74 -8.29
N THR A 200 -10.63 1.95 -7.13
CA THR A 200 -9.46 2.83 -6.97
C THR A 200 -8.24 2.11 -6.42
N ASP A 201 -8.31 1.62 -5.20
CA ASP A 201 -7.23 0.90 -4.56
C ASP A 201 -7.79 0.07 -3.39
N ILE A 202 -7.06 -0.94 -2.98
CA ILE A 202 -7.45 -1.85 -1.90
C ILE A 202 -6.19 -2.41 -1.22
N ALA A 203 -6.22 -2.56 0.10
CA ALA A 203 -5.17 -3.25 0.84
C ALA A 203 -5.67 -4.62 1.31
N LEU A 204 -4.75 -5.57 1.45
CA LEU A 204 -5.01 -6.93 1.89
C LEU A 204 -4.06 -7.27 3.03
N ALA A 205 -4.60 -7.78 4.13
CA ALA A 205 -3.84 -8.50 5.15
C ALA A 205 -4.05 -10.00 4.92
N ILE A 206 -2.97 -10.72 4.65
CA ILE A 206 -2.97 -12.17 4.43
C ILE A 206 -2.34 -12.82 5.66
N THR A 207 -3.11 -13.68 6.32
CA THR A 207 -2.68 -14.41 7.52
C THR A 207 -3.14 -15.87 7.44
N PRO A 208 -2.50 -16.81 8.16
CA PRO A 208 -2.97 -18.20 8.21
C PRO A 208 -4.40 -18.27 8.75
N ALA A 209 -5.18 -19.25 8.26
CA ALA A 209 -6.56 -19.47 8.68
C ALA A 209 -6.67 -20.23 10.01
#